data_AF-A0A399HPH0-F1
#
_entry.id   AF-A0A399HPH0-F1
#
_cell.length_a   1.000
_cell.length_b   1.000
_cell.length_c   1.000
_cell.angle_alpha   90.00
_cell.angle_beta   90.00
_cell.angle_gamma   90.00
#
_symmetry.space_group_name_H-M   'P 1'
#
loop_
_entity.id
_entity.type
_entity.pdbx_description
1 polymer ?
#
loop_
_entity_poly.entity_id
_entity_poly.type
_entity_poly.pdbx_seq_one_letter_code
_entity_poly.pdbx_strand_id
1 'polypeptide(L)'
;MPLVEVTYSSDVSERELRELSSVLPHLVSVAVECPEEPYDGDLGPGDVEIRFRALGPFDRSGLDVVIEVRSKWFASRADDRQERTDGLHAAIADATGLEDFGVYLTLPVAAWSQGEDDEDAEADDENDDQDDDQDDAEV
;
A
#
# COMPACT_ATOMS: atom_id res chain seq x y z
N MET A 1 -3.87 -3.74 2.05
CA MET A 1 -3.76 -2.50 1.25
C MET A 1 -4.09 -1.26 2.08
N PRO A 2 -3.08 -0.44 2.44
CA PRO A 2 -3.27 0.90 3.00
C PRO A 2 -3.73 1.92 1.93
N LEU A 3 -4.53 2.91 2.36
CA LEU A 3 -4.90 4.08 1.56
C LEU A 3 -4.16 5.30 2.10
N VAL A 4 -3.46 6.02 1.23
CA VAL A 4 -2.71 7.23 1.58
C VAL A 4 -3.29 8.43 0.86
N GLU A 5 -3.62 9.48 1.60
CA GLU A 5 -4.00 10.78 1.05
C GLU A 5 -2.97 11.84 1.47
N VAL A 6 -2.33 12.45 0.48
CA VAL A 6 -1.36 13.53 0.66
C VAL A 6 -2.04 14.84 0.27
N THR A 7 -2.33 15.67 1.25
CA THR A 7 -2.78 17.05 1.03
C THR A 7 -1.61 18.01 1.15
N TYR A 8 -1.42 18.90 0.18
CA TYR A 8 -0.22 19.76 0.13
C TYR A 8 -0.51 21.23 -0.27
N SER A 9 0.31 22.15 0.24
CA SER A 9 0.26 23.58 -0.07
C SER A 9 0.85 23.90 -1.45
N SER A 10 0.62 25.11 -1.96
CA SER A 10 1.21 25.55 -3.22
C SER A 10 2.73 25.74 -3.16
N ASP A 11 3.32 25.75 -1.97
CA ASP A 11 4.74 25.96 -1.75
C ASP A 11 5.55 24.66 -1.96
N VAL A 12 4.87 23.50 -1.94
CA VAL A 12 5.47 22.19 -2.20
C VAL A 12 5.72 22.01 -3.70
N SER A 13 6.97 21.74 -4.06
CA SER A 13 7.40 21.59 -5.44
C SER A 13 7.01 20.22 -6.02
N GLU A 14 6.87 20.16 -7.35
CA GLU A 14 6.64 18.90 -8.06
C GLU A 14 7.75 17.87 -7.81
N ARG A 15 8.99 18.32 -7.59
CA ARG A 15 10.12 17.45 -7.23
C ARG A 15 9.86 16.75 -5.89
N GLU A 16 9.44 17.49 -4.87
CA GLU A 16 9.11 16.93 -3.54
C GLU A 16 7.91 16.00 -3.62
N LEU A 17 6.88 16.32 -4.43
CA LEU A 17 5.73 15.44 -4.63
C LEU A 17 6.14 14.12 -5.32
N ARG A 18 7.02 14.17 -6.32
CA ARG A 18 7.56 12.97 -6.97
C ARG A 18 8.38 12.13 -6.00
N GLU A 19 9.21 12.77 -5.19
CA GLU A 19 10.01 12.11 -4.16
C GLU A 19 9.12 11.42 -3.12
N LEU A 20 8.10 12.13 -2.59
CA LEU A 20 7.07 11.54 -1.73
C LEU A 20 6.37 10.36 -2.40
N SER A 21 5.93 10.49 -3.65
CA SER A 21 5.25 9.41 -4.37
C SER A 21 6.12 8.15 -4.52
N SER A 22 7.45 8.32 -4.58
CA SER A 22 8.39 7.22 -4.70
C SER A 22 8.65 6.50 -3.37
N VAL A 23 8.71 7.23 -2.25
CA VAL A 23 9.12 6.64 -0.96
C VAL A 23 7.94 6.19 -0.11
N LEU A 24 6.78 6.84 -0.24
CA LEU A 24 5.63 6.57 0.62
C LEU A 24 5.12 5.11 0.56
N PRO A 25 5.04 4.42 -0.60
CA PRO A 25 4.58 3.03 -0.61
C PRO A 25 5.37 2.12 0.33
N HIS A 26 6.70 2.22 0.29
CA HIS A 26 7.59 1.43 1.12
C HIS A 26 7.48 1.84 2.60
N LEU A 27 7.63 3.13 2.88
CA LEU A 27 7.62 3.63 4.26
C LEU A 27 6.31 3.35 4.98
N VAL A 28 5.18 3.49 4.29
CA VAL A 28 3.86 3.16 4.84
C VAL A 28 3.73 1.67 5.11
N SER A 29 4.21 0.82 4.21
CA SER A 29 4.14 -0.65 4.37
C SER A 29 4.94 -1.12 5.58
N VAL A 30 6.16 -0.58 5.77
CA VAL A 30 6.96 -0.80 6.99
C VAL A 30 6.21 -0.29 8.22
N ALA A 31 5.69 0.94 8.19
CA ALA A 31 5.02 1.53 9.35
C ALA A 31 3.77 0.77 9.79
N VAL A 32 3.07 0.10 8.87
CA VAL A 32 1.85 -0.66 9.17
C VAL A 32 2.06 -2.17 9.19
N GLU A 33 3.28 -2.68 9.04
CA GLU A 33 3.52 -4.12 9.08
C GLU A 33 3.10 -4.72 10.42
N CYS A 34 2.51 -5.91 10.43
CA CYS A 34 2.17 -6.59 11.67
C CYS A 34 2.18 -8.12 11.50
N PRO A 35 2.14 -8.91 12.58
CA PRO A 35 2.18 -10.37 12.47
C PRO A 35 1.06 -10.95 11.58
N GLU A 36 -0.09 -10.31 11.52
CA GLU A 36 -1.24 -10.73 10.70
C GLU A 36 -1.09 -10.41 9.21
N GLU A 37 -0.33 -9.38 8.88
CA GLU A 37 -0.09 -8.87 7.54
C GLU A 37 1.38 -8.40 7.48
N PRO A 38 2.32 -9.36 7.37
CA PRO A 38 3.74 -9.05 7.32
C PRO A 38 4.07 -8.35 6.00
N TYR A 39 5.11 -7.52 6.02
CA TYR A 39 5.66 -6.90 4.82
C TYR A 39 6.94 -7.64 4.42
N ASP A 40 6.99 -8.15 3.19
CA ASP A 40 8.12 -8.91 2.65
C ASP A 40 9.21 -8.03 2.01
N GLY A 41 8.96 -6.71 1.92
CA GLY A 41 9.87 -5.75 1.34
C GLY A 41 9.71 -5.58 -0.17
N ASP A 42 8.83 -6.35 -0.82
CA ASP A 42 8.50 -6.21 -2.23
C ASP A 42 7.16 -5.48 -2.38
N LEU A 43 7.06 -4.58 -3.36
CA LEU A 43 5.83 -3.83 -3.59
C LEU A 43 5.37 -4.00 -5.03
N GLY A 44 4.21 -4.61 -5.17
CA GLY A 44 3.46 -4.70 -6.40
C GLY A 44 2.53 -3.50 -6.62
N PRO A 45 2.04 -3.33 -7.86
CA PRO A 45 0.92 -2.45 -8.13
C PRO A 45 -0.28 -2.79 -7.23
N GLY A 46 -0.89 -1.78 -6.62
CA GLY A 46 -2.08 -1.97 -5.79
C GLY A 46 -1.82 -2.33 -4.33
N ASP A 47 -0.58 -2.53 -3.88
CA ASP A 47 -0.30 -2.78 -2.45
C ASP A 47 -0.54 -1.55 -1.57
N VAL A 48 -0.30 -0.36 -2.12
CA VAL A 48 -0.58 0.92 -1.51
C VAL A 48 -1.22 1.85 -2.53
N GLU A 49 -2.41 2.37 -2.20
CA GLU A 49 -3.08 3.38 -3.00
C GLU A 49 -2.69 4.77 -2.48
N ILE A 50 -2.14 5.64 -3.33
CA ILE A 50 -1.72 7.00 -2.94
C ILE A 50 -2.42 8.05 -3.79
N ARG A 51 -2.97 9.07 -3.14
CA ARG A 51 -3.64 10.21 -3.80
C ARG A 51 -3.03 11.51 -3.36
N PHE A 52 -2.67 12.35 -4.32
CA PHE A 52 -2.18 13.70 -4.08
C PHE A 52 -3.29 14.72 -4.35
N ARG A 53 -3.52 15.61 -3.40
CA ARG A 53 -4.52 16.68 -3.47
C ARG A 53 -3.89 18.02 -3.06
N ALA A 54 -3.86 18.97 -3.99
CA ALA A 54 -3.50 20.35 -3.63
C ALA A 54 -4.57 20.98 -2.74
N LEU A 55 -4.17 21.82 -1.79
CA LEU A 55 -5.08 22.66 -1.01
C LEU A 55 -5.88 23.58 -1.94
N GLY A 56 -7.21 23.54 -1.79
CA GLY A 56 -8.14 24.41 -2.47
C GLY A 56 -8.26 25.78 -1.80
N PRO A 57 -8.96 26.74 -2.43
CA PRO A 57 -9.03 28.13 -1.97
C PRO A 57 -9.70 28.31 -0.58
N PHE A 58 -10.53 27.35 -0.18
CA PHE A 58 -11.23 27.36 1.11
C PHE A 58 -10.62 26.42 2.14
N ASP A 59 -9.62 25.63 1.77
CA ASP A 59 -8.92 24.75 2.71
C ASP A 59 -7.98 25.58 3.60
N ARG A 60 -7.77 25.13 4.83
CA ARG A 60 -6.88 25.76 5.82
C ARG A 60 -6.03 24.68 6.46
N SER A 61 -4.72 24.79 6.28
CA SER A 61 -3.71 23.95 6.92
C SER A 61 -2.67 24.87 7.55
N GLY A 62 -2.15 24.47 8.71
CA GLY A 62 -0.97 25.10 9.32
C GLY A 62 0.34 24.43 8.93
N LEU A 63 0.27 23.39 8.09
CA LEU A 63 1.39 22.58 7.61
C LEU A 63 1.41 22.60 6.09
N ASP A 64 2.60 22.56 5.50
CA ASP A 64 2.78 22.44 4.05
C ASP A 64 2.27 21.11 3.50
N VAL A 65 2.41 20.01 4.26
CA VAL A 65 1.92 18.69 3.85
C VAL A 65 1.19 17.98 5.01
N VAL A 66 0.08 17.33 4.71
CA VAL A 66 -0.61 16.39 5.61
C VAL A 66 -0.75 15.06 4.91
N ILE A 67 -0.27 13.99 5.55
CA ILE A 67 -0.27 12.62 5.03
C ILE A 67 -1.21 11.79 5.91
N GLU A 68 -2.40 11.49 5.40
CA GLU A 68 -3.32 10.57 6.06
C GLU A 68 -3.07 9.15 5.58
N VAL A 69 -2.82 8.24 6.51
CA VAL A 69 -2.67 6.81 6.26
C VAL A 69 -3.85 6.09 6.88
N ARG A 70 -4.59 5.34 6.07
CA ARG A 70 -5.66 4.45 6.54
C ARG A 70 -5.24 3.02 6.29
N SER A 71 -5.10 2.23 7.34
CA SER A 71 -4.75 0.81 7.25
C SER A 71 -5.74 -0.04 8.04
N LYS A 72 -5.91 -1.29 7.62
CA LYS A 72 -6.83 -2.23 8.27
C LYS A 72 -6.50 -2.36 9.76
N TRP A 73 -7.54 -2.35 10.59
CA TRP A 73 -7.38 -2.52 12.02
C TRP A 73 -6.94 -3.95 12.37
N PHE A 74 -5.87 -4.03 13.15
CA PHE A 74 -5.47 -5.19 13.95
C PHE A 74 -5.07 -4.71 15.34
N ALA A 75 -5.26 -5.55 16.36
CA ALA A 75 -4.89 -5.19 17.73
C ALA A 75 -3.38 -4.90 17.83
N SER A 76 -2.55 -5.73 17.19
CA SER A 76 -1.09 -5.59 17.12
C SER A 76 -0.63 -4.23 16.60
N ARG A 77 -1.26 -3.69 15.54
CA ARG A 77 -1.00 -2.34 14.99
C ARG A 77 -1.52 -1.21 15.88
N ALA A 78 -2.57 -1.48 16.64
CA ALA A 78 -3.24 -0.48 17.43
C ALA A 78 -2.50 -0.18 18.74
N ASP A 79 -1.80 -1.16 19.28
CA ASP A 79 -1.07 -1.10 20.56
C ASP A 79 0.12 -0.13 20.53
N ASP A 80 0.79 -0.01 19.39
CA ASP A 80 1.99 0.82 19.14
C ASP A 80 1.73 1.92 18.09
N ARG A 81 0.47 2.27 17.82
CA ARG A 81 0.06 3.20 16.76
C ARG A 81 0.80 4.54 16.77
N GLN A 82 1.04 5.12 17.96
CA GLN A 82 1.74 6.40 18.05
C GLN A 82 3.21 6.25 17.64
N GLU A 83 3.90 5.22 18.13
CA GLU A 83 5.29 4.93 17.79
C GLU A 83 5.45 4.70 16.28
N ARG A 84 4.52 3.97 15.66
CA ARG A 84 4.48 3.79 14.19
C ARG A 84 4.30 5.11 13.44
N THR A 85 3.44 5.99 13.94
CA THR A 85 3.19 7.30 13.33
C THR A 85 4.42 8.18 13.43
N ASP A 86 5.06 8.21 14.61
CA ASP A 86 6.28 8.98 14.85
C ASP A 86 7.45 8.45 14.01
N GLY A 87 7.59 7.13 13.91
CA GLY A 87 8.58 6.47 13.07
C GLY A 87 8.37 6.74 11.58
N LEU A 88 7.13 6.70 11.10
CA LEU A 88 6.79 7.05 9.72
C LEU A 88 7.09 8.53 9.42
N HIS A 89 6.75 9.43 10.34
CA HIS A 89 7.08 10.85 10.22
C HIS A 89 8.60 11.05 10.11
N ALA A 90 9.38 10.47 11.03
CA ALA A 90 10.84 10.56 10.98
C ALA A 90 11.43 9.98 9.68
N ALA A 91 10.95 8.82 9.23
CA ALA A 91 11.46 8.17 8.01
C ALA A 91 11.15 8.99 6.74
N ILE A 92 9.99 9.65 6.67
CA ILE A 92 9.66 10.55 5.56
C ILE A 92 10.55 11.79 5.59
N ALA A 93 10.78 12.38 6.76
CA ALA A 93 11.66 13.53 6.90
C ALA A 93 13.08 13.19 6.46
N ASP A 94 13.61 12.05 6.91
CA ASP A 94 14.95 11.57 6.56
C ASP A 94 15.08 11.26 5.05
N ALA A 95 14.04 10.69 4.44
CA ALA A 95 14.08 10.28 3.04
C ALA A 95 13.90 11.45 2.05
N THR A 96 13.16 12.50 2.43
CA THR A 96 12.72 13.56 1.51
C THR A 96 13.25 14.96 1.86
N GLY A 97 13.74 15.15 3.09
CA GLY A 97 14.12 16.47 3.62
C GLY A 97 12.94 17.39 3.93
N LEU A 98 11.71 16.87 3.94
CA LEU A 98 10.51 17.64 4.25
C LEU A 98 10.50 18.07 5.74
N GLU A 99 10.27 19.36 6.00
CA GLU A 99 10.38 19.92 7.36
C GLU A 99 9.00 20.19 7.99
N ASP A 100 8.06 20.77 7.25
CA ASP A 100 6.76 21.20 7.78
C ASP A 100 5.61 20.30 7.30
N PHE A 101 5.46 19.15 7.96
CA PHE A 101 4.41 18.20 7.63
C PHE A 101 3.91 17.37 8.81
N GLY A 102 2.73 16.78 8.63
CA GLY A 102 2.08 15.92 9.59
C GLY A 102 1.72 14.56 8.99
N VAL A 103 1.77 13.52 9.83
CA VAL A 103 1.30 12.18 9.51
C VAL A 103 0.14 11.83 10.43
N TYR A 104 -0.95 11.30 9.88
CA TYR A 104 -2.11 10.87 10.63
C TYR A 104 -2.47 9.42 10.27
N LEU A 105 -2.18 8.48 11.19
CA LEU A 105 -2.49 7.07 11.02
C LEU A 105 -3.84 6.72 11.64
N THR A 106 -4.79 6.30 10.79
CA THR A 106 -6.10 5.80 11.20
C THR A 106 -6.20 4.29 10.93
N LEU A 107 -6.73 3.56 11.92
CA LEU A 107 -6.98 2.12 11.83
C LEU A 107 -8.49 1.84 11.88
N PRO A 108 -9.25 2.06 10.79
CA PRO A 108 -10.69 1.85 10.81
C PRO A 108 -11.06 0.37 10.83
N VAL A 109 -12.21 0.06 11.44
CA VAL A 109 -12.91 -1.20 11.23
C VAL A 109 -13.72 -1.07 9.94
N ALA A 110 -13.17 -1.59 8.84
CA ALA A 110 -13.72 -1.47 7.50
C ALA A 110 -13.53 -2.77 6.72
N ALA A 111 -14.26 -2.90 5.60
CA ALA A 111 -14.12 -3.99 4.66
C ALA A 111 -13.56 -3.47 3.32
N TRP A 112 -12.75 -4.30 2.67
CA TRP A 112 -12.18 -4.05 1.34
C TRP A 112 -12.47 -5.24 0.42
N SER A 113 -12.72 -4.97 -0.85
CA SER A 113 -12.89 -5.99 -1.90
C SER A 113 -12.23 -5.48 -3.18
N GLN A 114 -11.39 -6.32 -3.78
CA GLN A 114 -10.67 -6.09 -5.04
C GLN A 114 -10.78 -7.36 -5.90
N GLY A 115 -10.74 -7.23 -7.22
CA GLY A 115 -10.68 -8.38 -8.12
C GLY A 115 -9.27 -8.98 -8.15
N GLU A 116 -9.13 -10.21 -8.64
CA GLU A 116 -7.82 -10.84 -8.86
C GLU A 116 -7.13 -10.19 -10.07
N ASP A 117 -5.85 -9.82 -9.91
CA ASP A 117 -4.95 -9.49 -11.02
C ASP A 117 -4.37 -10.82 -11.55
N ASP A 118 -5.09 -11.47 -12.47
CA ASP A 118 -4.62 -12.68 -13.17
C ASP A 118 -3.46 -12.34 -14.13
N GLU A 119 -2.24 -12.23 -13.61
CA GLU A 119 -1.01 -12.34 -14.40
C GLU A 119 -0.18 -13.54 -13.94
N ASP A 120 -0.79 -14.71 -13.77
CA ASP A 120 -0.08 -16.01 -13.66
C ASP A 120 -1.00 -17.20 -14.01
N ALA A 121 -1.86 -17.05 -15.02
CA ALA A 121 -2.59 -18.18 -15.61
C ALA A 121 -1.74 -18.87 -16.69
N GLU A 122 -0.59 -19.47 -16.32
CA GLU A 122 0.09 -20.43 -17.20
C GLU A 122 0.70 -21.60 -16.42
N ALA A 123 0.51 -22.78 -17.02
CA ALA A 123 1.06 -24.09 -16.72
C ALA A 123 0.43 -24.88 -15.55
N ASP A 124 -0.65 -25.61 -15.85
CA ASP A 124 -0.71 -27.00 -15.41
C ASP A 124 -0.84 -27.93 -16.62
N ASP A 125 0.21 -28.73 -16.75
CA ASP A 125 0.52 -29.78 -17.69
C ASP A 125 -0.28 -31.03 -17.31
N GLU A 126 -1.39 -31.32 -18.00
CA GLU A 126 -2.04 -32.64 -17.91
C GLU A 126 -1.56 -33.52 -19.06
N ASN A 127 -0.39 -34.09 -18.81
CA ASN A 127 0.08 -35.34 -19.37
C ASN A 127 -0.79 -36.47 -18.76
N ASP A 128 -1.79 -36.95 -19.51
CA ASP A 128 -2.54 -38.16 -19.12
C ASP A 128 -2.29 -39.26 -20.17
N ASP A 129 -1.24 -40.03 -19.91
CA ASP A 129 -1.05 -41.38 -20.44
C ASP A 129 -2.23 -42.25 -19.98
N GLN A 130 -3.08 -42.66 -20.91
CA GLN A 130 -3.90 -43.87 -20.76
C GLN A 130 -3.69 -44.78 -21.98
N ASP A 131 -2.61 -45.56 -21.90
CA ASP A 131 -2.64 -46.94 -22.37
C ASP A 131 -3.68 -47.70 -21.53
N ASP A 132 -4.68 -48.31 -22.18
CA ASP A 132 -4.99 -49.74 -22.01
C ASP A 132 -6.18 -50.21 -22.87
N ASP A 133 -5.94 -51.36 -23.51
CA ASP A 133 -6.85 -52.45 -23.86
C ASP A 133 -7.68 -52.48 -25.17
N GLN A 134 -7.06 -53.15 -26.15
CA GLN A 134 -7.42 -54.46 -26.73
C GLN A 134 -8.77 -54.69 -27.46
N ASP A 135 -8.61 -54.96 -28.76
CA ASP A 135 -9.09 -56.11 -29.58
C ASP A 135 -10.58 -56.53 -29.66
N ASP A 136 -10.92 -56.84 -30.92
CA ASP A 136 -11.93 -57.76 -31.46
C ASP A 136 -13.44 -57.42 -31.41
N ALA A 137 -14.03 -57.13 -32.59
CA ALA A 137 -14.74 -58.14 -33.40
C ALA A 137 -15.62 -57.52 -34.53
N GLU A 138 -15.41 -58.04 -35.75
CA GLU A 138 -16.29 -58.25 -36.94
C GLU A 138 -17.60 -57.46 -37.13
N VAL A 139 -17.80 -56.86 -38.34
CA VAL A 139 -18.55 -57.39 -39.53
C VAL A 139 -18.25 -56.52 -40.75
#